data_AF-A0A923JC88-F1
#
_entry.id   AF-A0A923JC88-F1
#
_cell.length_a   1.000
_cell.length_b   1.000
_cell.length_c   1.000
_cell.angle_alpha   90.00
_cell.angle_beta   90.00
_cell.angle_gamma   90.00
#
_symmetry.space_group_name_H-M   'P 1'
#
loop_
_entity.id
_entity.type
_entity.pdbx_description
1 polymer ?
#
loop_
_entity_poly.entity_id
_entity_poly.type
_entity_poly.pdbx_seq_one_letter_code
_entity_poly.pdbx_strand_id
1 'polypeptide(L)'
;MSDNAEPVVTHDPAHGRYEIALDGARVGLAAYVDAADQRIFYHTEIDDAYGGRGLAGTLVRAALTATRDEGRRIVPVCPYVKKWVGSHDDVADAVDPVTPEALAAVREVVR
;
A
#
# COMPACT_ATOMS: atom_id res chain seq x y z
N MET A 1 10.51 15.27 27.40
CA MET A 1 9.64 15.48 26.22
C MET A 1 9.86 14.25 25.37
N SER A 2 8.83 13.43 25.17
CA SER A 2 9.00 12.14 24.49
C SER A 2 9.22 12.40 23.01
N ASP A 3 10.38 12.01 22.48
CA ASP A 3 10.60 11.89 21.04
C ASP A 3 9.62 10.86 20.49
N ASN A 4 8.49 11.33 19.98
CA ASN A 4 7.53 10.51 19.29
C ASN A 4 7.82 10.68 17.80
N ALA A 5 8.68 9.81 17.27
CA ALA A 5 9.05 9.81 15.87
C ALA A 5 7.79 9.78 14.99
N GLU A 6 7.60 10.78 14.15
CA GLU A 6 6.46 10.82 13.24
C GLU A 6 6.69 9.84 12.07
N PRO A 7 5.70 8.99 11.74
CA PRO A 7 5.83 8.10 10.60
C PRO A 7 5.82 8.90 9.29
N VAL A 8 6.83 8.67 8.45
CA VAL A 8 6.93 9.27 7.12
C VAL A 8 6.68 8.20 6.07
N VAL A 9 5.73 8.45 5.16
CA VAL A 9 5.47 7.56 4.01
C VAL A 9 6.09 8.16 2.75
N THR A 10 6.87 7.37 2.03
CA THR A 10 7.52 7.76 0.77
C THR A 10 7.13 6.81 -0.35
N HIS A 11 7.03 7.33 -1.57
CA HIS A 11 6.77 6.54 -2.78
C HIS A 11 8.09 6.18 -3.46
N ASP A 12 8.30 4.90 -3.74
CA ASP A 12 9.44 4.36 -4.47
C ASP A 12 8.94 3.67 -5.76
N PRO A 13 8.67 4.44 -6.82
CA PRO A 13 8.16 3.90 -8.07
C PRO A 13 9.16 3.01 -8.80
N ALA A 14 10.46 3.19 -8.58
CA ALA A 14 11.49 2.37 -9.20
C ALA A 14 11.42 0.90 -8.73
N HIS A 15 10.93 0.67 -7.51
CA HIS A 15 10.74 -0.66 -6.95
C HIS A 15 9.27 -1.07 -6.77
N GLY A 16 8.32 -0.30 -7.30
CA GLY A 16 6.90 -0.63 -7.21
C GLY A 16 6.39 -0.70 -5.78
N ARG A 17 6.76 0.24 -4.91
CA ARG A 17 6.31 0.22 -3.51
C ARG A 17 6.16 1.59 -2.88
N TYR A 18 5.38 1.64 -1.81
CA TYR A 18 5.41 2.70 -0.82
C TYR A 18 6.13 2.18 0.42
N GLU A 19 6.89 3.03 1.09
CA GLU A 19 7.64 2.69 2.29
C GLU A 19 7.21 3.59 3.44
N ILE A 20 7.22 3.06 4.66
CA ILE A 20 7.03 3.84 5.88
C ILE A 20 8.30 3.80 6.71
N ALA A 21 8.72 4.95 7.20
CA ALA A 21 9.91 5.11 8.02
C ALA A 21 9.60 5.78 9.36
N LEU A 22 10.36 5.40 10.39
CA LEU A 22 10.41 6.04 11.70
C LEU A 22 11.88 6.37 12.00
N ASP A 23 12.16 7.61 12.45
CA ASP A 23 13.52 8.09 12.70
C ASP A 23 14.49 7.86 11.52
N GLY A 24 13.97 7.96 10.29
CA GLY A 24 14.74 7.74 9.06
C GLY A 24 15.02 6.27 8.72
N ALA A 25 14.63 5.32 9.58
CA ALA A 25 14.73 3.89 9.29
C ALA A 25 13.43 3.37 8.68
N ARG A 26 13.51 2.62 7.58
CA ARG A 26 12.35 1.96 6.98
C ARG A 26 11.84 0.84 7.88
N VAL A 27 10.56 0.88 8.22
CA VAL A 27 9.89 -0.08 9.12
C VAL A 27 8.74 -0.84 8.45
N GLY A 28 8.47 -0.60 7.18
CA GLY A 28 7.47 -1.35 6.44
C GLY A 28 7.31 -0.89 4.99
N LEU A 29 6.53 -1.65 4.23
CA LEU A 29 6.25 -1.37 2.82
C LEU A 29 4.87 -1.87 2.38
N ALA A 30 4.34 -1.23 1.33
CA ALA A 30 3.18 -1.66 0.57
C ALA A 30 3.61 -1.80 -0.89
N ALA A 31 3.76 -3.04 -1.36
CA ALA A 31 4.19 -3.34 -2.72
C ALA A 31 3.02 -3.41 -3.67
N TYR A 32 3.25 -2.93 -4.89
CA TYR A 32 2.29 -2.92 -5.96
C TYR A 32 2.94 -3.27 -7.31
N VAL A 33 2.10 -3.64 -8.27
CA VAL A 33 2.45 -3.67 -9.68
C VAL A 33 1.49 -2.78 -10.45
N ASP A 34 1.98 -2.06 -11.46
CA ASP A 34 1.12 -1.26 -12.33
C ASP A 34 0.75 -2.09 -13.57
N ALA A 35 -0.54 -2.13 -13.90
CA ALA A 35 -1.07 -2.80 -15.08
C ALA A 35 -2.13 -1.89 -15.72
N ALA A 36 -1.84 -1.37 -16.92
CA ALA A 36 -2.64 -0.32 -17.55
C ALA A 36 -2.86 0.89 -16.59
N ASP A 37 -4.12 1.23 -16.31
CA ASP A 37 -4.53 2.28 -15.38
C ASP A 37 -4.65 1.81 -13.92
N GLN A 38 -4.46 0.51 -13.67
CA GLN A 38 -4.57 -0.09 -12.36
C GLN A 38 -3.22 -0.15 -11.65
N ARG A 39 -3.25 0.06 -10.34
CA ARG A 39 -2.18 -0.23 -9.39
C ARG A 39 -2.65 -1.34 -8.44
N ILE A 40 -2.00 -2.49 -8.54
CA ILE A 40 -2.41 -3.72 -7.88
C ILE A 40 -1.56 -3.92 -6.64
N PHE A 41 -2.13 -3.63 -5.47
CA PHE A 41 -1.47 -3.80 -4.18
C PHE A 41 -1.52 -5.25 -3.73
N TYR A 42 -0.39 -5.95 -3.77
CA TYR A 42 -0.34 -7.40 -3.56
C TYR A 42 0.33 -7.82 -2.25
N HIS A 43 1.14 -6.97 -1.65
CA HIS A 43 1.83 -7.26 -0.40
C HIS A 43 1.91 -6.03 0.50
N THR A 44 1.78 -6.24 1.80
CA THR A 44 1.97 -5.19 2.81
C THR A 44 2.61 -5.84 4.03
N GLU A 45 3.68 -5.23 4.51
CA GLU A 45 4.40 -5.69 5.69
C GLU A 45 4.83 -4.51 6.55
N ILE A 46 4.81 -4.72 7.85
CA ILE A 46 5.44 -3.87 8.86
C ILE A 46 6.38 -4.79 9.62
N ASP A 47 7.59 -4.32 9.89
CA ASP A 47 8.54 -5.04 10.73
C ASP A 47 7.90 -5.37 12.09
N ASP A 48 8.03 -6.62 12.52
CA ASP A 48 7.39 -7.16 13.72
C ASP A 48 7.70 -6.34 14.98
N ALA A 49 8.89 -5.73 15.06
CA ALA A 49 9.28 -4.86 16.18
C ALA A 49 8.39 -3.59 16.29
N TYR A 50 7.71 -3.24 15.19
CA TYR A 50 6.84 -2.07 15.07
C TYR A 50 5.36 -2.44 14.92
N GLY A 51 5.02 -3.73 15.05
CA GLY A 51 3.65 -4.23 15.04
C GLY A 51 2.76 -3.59 16.13
N GLY A 52 1.45 -3.54 15.88
CA GLY A 52 0.47 -3.02 16.84
C GLY A 52 0.41 -1.49 17.00
N ARG A 53 1.24 -0.74 16.26
CA ARG A 53 1.33 0.74 16.35
C ARG A 53 0.50 1.50 15.31
N GLY A 54 -0.35 0.81 14.55
CA GLY A 54 -1.19 1.42 13.50
C GLY A 54 -0.46 1.77 12.19
N LEU A 55 0.84 1.49 12.08
CA LEU A 55 1.68 1.88 10.93
C LEU A 55 1.20 1.31 9.59
N ALA A 56 0.71 0.06 9.57
CA ALA A 56 0.14 -0.53 8.36
C ALA A 56 -1.05 0.29 7.82
N GLY A 57 -1.87 0.82 8.73
CA GLY A 57 -3.03 1.64 8.37
C GLY A 57 -2.61 3.00 7.81
N THR A 58 -1.62 3.63 8.44
CA THR A 58 -1.01 4.88 7.96
C THR A 58 -0.42 4.71 6.56
N LEU A 59 0.38 3.66 6.38
CA LEU A 59 1.03 3.34 5.11
C LEU A 59 0.01 3.09 4.00
N VAL A 60 -0.97 2.21 4.24
CA VAL A 60 -1.97 1.86 3.23
C VAL A 60 -2.85 3.06 2.91
N ARG A 61 -3.31 3.82 3.90
CA ARG A 61 -4.09 5.05 3.67
C ARG A 61 -3.33 5.99 2.73
N ALA A 62 -2.08 6.30 3.04
CA ALA A 62 -1.26 7.20 2.24
C ALA A 62 -1.03 6.67 0.82
N ALA A 63 -0.67 5.39 0.67
CA ALA A 63 -0.43 4.76 -0.62
C ALA A 63 -1.67 4.73 -1.52
N LEU A 64 -2.84 4.41 -0.96
CA LEU A 64 -4.09 4.35 -1.70
C LEU A 64 -4.59 5.75 -2.08
N THR A 65 -4.50 6.72 -1.16
CA THR A 65 -4.89 8.12 -1.44
C THR A 65 -4.03 8.69 -2.57
N ALA A 66 -2.70 8.52 -2.50
CA ALA A 66 -1.80 8.96 -3.56
C ALA A 66 -2.11 8.28 -4.91
N THR A 67 -2.40 6.98 -4.89
CA THR A 67 -2.77 6.23 -6.11
C THR A 67 -4.05 6.78 -6.74
N ARG A 68 -5.07 7.08 -5.93
CA ARG A 68 -6.30 7.71 -6.40
C ARG A 68 -6.04 9.11 -6.96
N ASP A 69 -5.24 9.92 -6.28
CA ASP A 69 -4.93 11.29 -6.68
C ASP A 69 -4.08 11.35 -7.97
N GLU A 70 -3.30 10.30 -8.25
CA GLU A 70 -2.64 10.05 -9.54
C GLU A 70 -3.61 9.66 -10.66
N GLY A 71 -4.90 9.49 -10.36
CA GLY A 71 -5.93 9.06 -11.32
C GLY A 71 -5.88 7.57 -11.65
N ARG A 72 -5.18 6.75 -10.85
CA ARG A 72 -5.07 5.30 -11.04
C ARG A 72 -6.16 4.56 -10.27
N ARG A 73 -6.56 3.40 -10.80
CA ARG A 73 -7.47 2.48 -10.13
C ARG A 73 -6.71 1.61 -9.12
N ILE A 74 -7.33 1.31 -7.99
CA ILE A 74 -6.75 0.50 -6.92
C ILE A 74 -7.30 -0.92 -7.03
N VAL A 75 -6.43 -1.92 -7.14
CA VAL A 75 -6.82 -3.33 -7.04
C VAL A 75 -6.22 -3.94 -5.76
N PRO A 76 -7.05 -4.28 -4.75
CA PRO A 76 -6.56 -4.74 -3.47
C PRO A 76 -6.36 -6.26 -3.48
N VAL A 77 -5.20 -6.78 -3.91
CA VAL A 77 -4.91 -8.22 -3.84
C VAL A 77 -4.52 -8.63 -2.41
N CYS A 78 -3.71 -7.82 -1.73
CA CYS A 78 -3.30 -8.02 -0.36
C CYS A 78 -4.51 -8.11 0.59
N PRO A 79 -4.62 -9.15 1.45
CA PRO A 79 -5.72 -9.28 2.41
C PRO A 79 -5.88 -8.09 3.35
N TYR A 80 -4.78 -7.47 3.76
CA TYR A 80 -4.82 -6.27 4.60
C TYR A 80 -5.45 -5.09 3.86
N VAL A 81 -5.02 -4.84 2.62
CA VAL A 81 -5.57 -3.76 1.79
C VAL A 81 -7.05 -4.01 1.49
N LYS A 82 -7.46 -5.26 1.19
CA LYS A 82 -8.88 -5.65 1.04
C LYS A 82 -9.70 -5.28 2.26
N LYS A 83 -9.21 -5.64 3.45
CA LYS A 83 -9.88 -5.30 4.72
C LYS A 83 -9.97 -3.79 4.91
N TRP A 84 -8.87 -3.07 4.62
CA TRP A 84 -8.80 -1.63 4.78
C TRP A 84 -9.83 -0.92 3.90
N VAL A 85 -9.89 -1.20 2.59
CA VAL A 85 -10.86 -0.57 1.67
C VAL A 85 -12.30 -0.97 1.99
N GLY A 86 -12.53 -2.17 2.55
CA GLY A 86 -13.86 -2.59 2.99
C GLY A 86 -14.35 -1.90 4.28
N SER A 87 -13.50 -1.15 4.97
CA SER A 87 -13.82 -0.42 6.21
C SER A 87 -13.60 1.09 6.11
N HIS A 88 -13.20 1.60 4.94
CA HIS A 88 -12.85 3.00 4.72
C HIS A 88 -13.32 3.47 3.34
N ASP A 89 -14.16 4.49 3.31
CA ASP A 89 -14.73 5.03 2.06
C ASP A 89 -13.84 6.09 1.39
N ASP A 90 -12.68 6.42 1.98
CA ASP A 90 -11.75 7.48 1.54
C ASP A 90 -11.38 7.39 0.05
N VAL A 91 -11.33 6.16 -0.49
CA VAL A 91 -10.92 5.86 -1.88
C VAL A 91 -11.93 4.97 -2.60
N ALA A 92 -13.15 4.82 -2.09
CA ALA A 92 -14.13 3.86 -2.61
C ALA A 92 -14.48 4.10 -4.09
N ASP A 93 -14.37 5.35 -4.56
CA ASP A 93 -14.57 5.74 -5.96
C ASP A 93 -13.46 5.23 -6.89
N ALA A 94 -12.30 4.86 -6.35
CA ALA A 94 -11.11 4.44 -7.09
C ALA A 94 -10.81 2.93 -7.02
N VAL A 95 -11.64 2.12 -6.35
CA VAL A 95 -11.37 0.69 -6.15
C VAL A 95 -12.02 -0.18 -7.23
N ASP A 96 -11.23 -1.09 -7.80
CA ASP A 96 -11.66 -2.12 -8.73
C ASP A 96 -11.62 -3.53 -8.08
N PRO A 97 -12.45 -4.47 -8.56
CA PRO A 97 -12.41 -5.85 -8.07
C PRO A 97 -11.09 -6.54 -8.46
N VAL A 98 -10.71 -7.53 -7.66
CA VAL A 98 -9.58 -8.41 -8.00
C VAL A 98 -9.99 -9.36 -9.12
N THR A 99 -9.32 -9.29 -10.26
CA THR A 99 -9.57 -10.14 -11.43
C THR A 99 -8.45 -11.18 -11.64
N PRO A 100 -8.70 -12.25 -12.41
CA PRO A 100 -7.65 -13.20 -12.82
C PRO A 100 -6.47 -12.52 -13.52
N GLU A 101 -6.72 -11.49 -14.31
CA GLU A 101 -5.73 -10.70 -15.04
C GLU A 101 -4.84 -9.93 -14.06
N ALA A 102 -5.42 -9.28 -13.05
CA ALA A 102 -4.65 -8.60 -12.01
C ALA A 102 -3.75 -9.58 -11.23
N LEU A 103 -4.24 -10.78 -10.94
CA LEU A 103 -3.43 -11.83 -10.30
C LEU A 103 -2.31 -12.36 -11.22
N ALA A 104 -2.53 -12.39 -12.53
CA ALA A 104 -1.50 -12.76 -13.50
C ALA A 104 -0.38 -11.72 -13.53
N ALA A 105 -0.71 -10.43 -13.58
CA ALA A 105 0.25 -9.34 -13.54
C ALA A 105 1.16 -9.41 -12.30
N VAL A 106 0.60 -9.71 -11.12
CA VAL A 106 1.39 -9.90 -9.90
C VAL A 106 2.36 -11.09 -10.03
N ARG A 107 1.89 -12.24 -10.53
CA ARG A 107 2.73 -13.43 -10.69
C ARG A 107 3.91 -13.22 -11.65
N GLU A 108 3.75 -12.37 -12.66
CA GLU A 108 4.81 -12.07 -13.62
C GLU A 108 5.96 -11.27 -13.00
N VAL A 109 5.67 -10.40 -12.03
CA VAL A 109 6.65 -9.53 -11.37
C VAL A 109 7.32 -10.21 -10.18
N VAL A 110 6.60 -11.04 -9.43
CA VAL A 110 7.08 -11.68 -8.19
C VAL A 110 7.86 -12.99 -8.47
N ARG A 111 8.20 -13.26 -9.74
CA ARG A 111 8.89 -14.49 -10.16
C ARG A 111 10.37 -14.54 -9.76
#